data_AF-A0A2S6IBW7-F1
#
_entry.id   AF-A0A2S6IBW7-F1
#
_cell.length_a   1.000
_cell.length_b   1.000
_cell.length_c   1.000
_cell.angle_alpha   90.00
_cell.angle_beta   90.00
_cell.angle_gamma   90.00
#
_symmetry.space_group_name_H-M   'P 1'
#
loop_
_entity.id
_entity.type
_entity.pdbx_description
1 polymer ?
#
loop_
_entity_poly.entity_id
_entity_poly.type
_entity_poly.pdbx_seq_one_letter_code
_entity_poly.pdbx_strand_id
1 'polypeptide(L)'
;MVGVLLVAVVSGCGTGVSAGQEYADERADEMAEHLARNFQRGGFALHRLPVEVAYALRSHDSSVIRGVQLLRMEEQEGDTAVVEVRISVVTEAESVSGFRLGEAREAARAVRCYRYEFAAHGLDGQAQVLPDDCAGRDPLPVPLPPEVANLGDDDDEVVRQALATGAEPEELERLLQRDGVIVRAGSTNGWVGVALLVPPPGDDCLMGRRGPAGEVEVWFPPGVTVAPGEGSCDAVTAATAGAQRSPH
;
A
#
# COMPACT_ATOMS: atom_id res chain seq x y z
N MET A 1 47.17 -30.51 43.36
CA MET A 1 46.09 -29.51 43.47
C MET A 1 45.92 -28.87 42.11
N VAL A 2 44.94 -29.35 41.35
CA VAL A 2 44.55 -28.77 40.06
C VAL A 2 43.08 -28.41 40.23
N GLY A 3 42.79 -27.11 40.32
CA GLY A 3 41.44 -26.59 40.44
C GLY A 3 40.76 -26.58 39.07
N VAL A 4 39.65 -27.29 38.96
CA VAL A 4 38.78 -27.26 37.79
C VAL A 4 37.85 -26.05 37.95
N LEU A 5 38.08 -25.02 37.14
CA LEU A 5 37.21 -23.86 37.02
C LEU A 5 36.00 -24.25 36.15
N LEU A 6 34.85 -24.46 36.78
CA LEU A 6 33.57 -24.62 36.08
C LEU A 6 33.11 -23.24 35.61
N VAL A 7 33.34 -22.91 34.34
CA VAL A 7 32.70 -21.77 33.67
C VAL A 7 31.27 -22.18 33.35
N ALA A 8 30.33 -21.75 34.19
CA ALA A 8 28.92 -21.78 33.86
C ALA A 8 28.65 -20.71 32.79
N VAL A 9 28.59 -21.14 31.53
CA VAL A 9 28.03 -20.33 30.44
C VAL A 9 26.53 -20.28 30.68
N VAL A 10 26.05 -19.19 31.27
CA VAL A 10 24.63 -18.87 31.34
C VAL A 10 24.18 -18.57 29.91
N SER A 11 23.62 -19.56 29.25
CA SER A 11 22.90 -19.41 27.99
C SER A 11 21.70 -18.48 28.22
N GLY A 12 21.84 -17.21 27.85
CA GLY A 12 20.74 -16.26 27.72
C GLY A 12 19.85 -16.62 26.54
N CYS A 13 19.09 -17.71 26.67
CA CYS A 13 18.00 -18.07 25.76
C CYS A 13 16.73 -17.40 26.30
N GLY A 14 16.29 -16.28 25.73
CA GLY A 14 15.01 -15.70 26.14
C GLY A 14 14.59 -14.40 25.47
N THR A 15 15.53 -13.56 25.01
CA THR A 15 15.18 -12.20 24.54
C THR A 15 15.00 -12.09 23.02
N GLY A 16 15.67 -12.92 22.23
CA GLY A 16 15.58 -12.84 20.75
C GLY A 16 14.28 -13.39 20.18
N VAL A 17 13.72 -14.45 20.77
CA VAL A 17 12.48 -15.08 20.31
C VAL A 17 11.26 -14.23 20.67
N SER A 18 11.26 -13.59 21.85
CA SER A 18 10.18 -12.68 22.26
C SER A 18 10.16 -11.41 21.41
N ALA A 19 11.32 -10.83 21.08
CA ALA A 19 11.40 -9.63 20.24
C ALA A 19 10.98 -9.91 18.80
N GLY A 20 11.34 -11.06 18.24
CA GLY A 20 10.91 -11.46 16.90
C GLY A 20 9.39 -11.68 16.80
N GLN A 21 8.78 -12.26 17.84
CA GLN A 21 7.33 -12.47 17.90
C GLN A 21 6.57 -11.16 18.09
N GLU A 22 7.03 -10.30 19.00
CA GLU A 22 6.45 -8.97 19.22
C GLU A 22 6.48 -8.12 17.95
N TYR A 23 7.61 -8.14 17.22
CA TYR A 23 7.72 -7.47 15.92
C TYR A 23 6.79 -8.09 14.86
N ALA A 24 6.67 -9.43 14.82
CA ALA A 24 5.76 -10.08 13.88
C ALA A 24 4.29 -9.73 14.16
N ASP A 25 3.92 -9.63 15.43
CA ASP A 25 2.59 -9.22 15.88
C ASP A 25 2.30 -7.75 15.55
N GLU A 26 3.24 -6.85 15.84
CA GLU A 26 3.14 -5.42 15.50
C GLU A 26 2.92 -5.23 13.99
N ARG A 27 3.66 -5.97 13.15
CA ARG A 27 3.48 -5.92 11.69
C ARG A 27 2.13 -6.48 11.22
N ALA A 28 1.60 -7.49 11.91
CA ALA A 28 0.26 -7.98 11.60
C ALA A 28 -0.81 -6.93 11.93
N ASP A 29 -0.66 -6.24 13.06
CA ASP A 29 -1.55 -5.14 13.48
C ASP A 29 -1.44 -3.93 12.53
N GLU A 30 -0.23 -3.51 12.14
CA GLU A 30 0.00 -2.44 11.14
C GLU A 30 -0.70 -2.74 9.80
N MET A 31 -0.60 -3.98 9.33
CA MET A 31 -1.30 -4.42 8.12
C MET A 31 -2.82 -4.36 8.32
N ALA A 32 -3.32 -4.81 9.46
CA ALA A 32 -4.75 -4.78 9.75
C ALA A 32 -5.30 -3.35 9.73
N GLU A 33 -4.53 -2.38 10.26
CA GLU A 33 -4.87 -0.96 10.16
C GLU A 33 -4.78 -0.42 8.73
N HIS A 34 -3.78 -0.86 7.95
CA HIS A 34 -3.67 -0.47 6.55
C HIS A 34 -4.91 -0.92 5.75
N LEU A 35 -5.33 -2.17 5.93
CA LEU A 35 -6.58 -2.70 5.38
C LEU A 35 -7.79 -1.87 5.84
N ALA A 36 -7.89 -1.53 7.12
CA ALA A 36 -8.97 -0.70 7.65
C ALA A 36 -9.06 0.66 6.94
N ARG A 37 -7.92 1.33 6.73
CA ARG A 37 -7.85 2.62 6.03
C ARG A 37 -8.27 2.49 4.56
N ASN A 38 -7.85 1.44 3.87
CA ASN A 38 -8.25 1.22 2.46
C ASN A 38 -9.76 0.95 2.35
N PHE A 39 -10.30 0.12 3.26
CA PHE A 39 -11.73 -0.13 3.36
C PHE A 39 -12.56 1.12 3.65
N GLN A 40 -12.05 2.05 4.46
CA GLN A 40 -12.71 3.34 4.69
C GLN A 40 -12.69 4.25 3.46
N ARG A 41 -11.61 4.24 2.67
CA ARG A 41 -11.46 5.07 1.46
C ARG A 41 -12.30 4.58 0.29
N GLY A 42 -12.42 3.27 0.10
CA GLY A 42 -13.11 2.67 -1.06
C GLY A 42 -14.64 2.82 -1.07
N GLY A 43 -15.23 3.26 0.05
CA GLY A 43 -16.68 3.26 0.28
C GLY A 43 -17.25 1.86 0.45
N PHE A 44 -18.44 1.74 1.07
CA PHE A 44 -19.09 0.45 1.28
C PHE A 44 -19.62 -0.12 -0.04
N ALA A 45 -18.82 -0.98 -0.66
CA ALA A 45 -19.20 -1.77 -1.82
C ALA A 45 -18.67 -3.20 -1.64
N LEU A 46 -19.49 -4.08 -1.09
CA LEU A 46 -19.13 -5.48 -0.79
C LEU A 46 -18.47 -6.22 -1.97
N HIS A 47 -18.90 -5.93 -3.20
CA HIS A 47 -18.32 -6.51 -4.42
C HIS A 47 -16.85 -6.09 -4.69
N ARG A 48 -16.37 -5.01 -4.06
CA ARG A 48 -14.99 -4.53 -4.16
C ARG A 48 -14.08 -5.10 -3.07
N LEU A 49 -14.62 -5.56 -1.95
CA LEU A 49 -13.82 -6.06 -0.82
C LEU A 49 -12.88 -7.22 -1.19
N PRO A 50 -13.28 -8.21 -2.01
CA PRO A 50 -12.35 -9.25 -2.46
C PRO A 50 -11.19 -8.67 -3.28
N VAL A 51 -11.46 -7.65 -4.09
CA VAL A 51 -10.45 -6.98 -4.91
C VAL A 51 -9.48 -6.20 -4.02
N GLU A 52 -9.97 -5.42 -3.05
CA GLU A 52 -9.13 -4.71 -2.08
C GLU A 52 -8.23 -5.65 -1.26
N VAL A 53 -8.76 -6.80 -0.81
CA VAL A 53 -7.97 -7.84 -0.15
C VAL A 53 -6.92 -8.44 -1.10
N ALA A 54 -7.27 -8.66 -2.36
CA ALA A 54 -6.35 -9.14 -3.40
C ALA A 54 -5.20 -8.16 -3.67
N TYR A 55 -5.44 -6.85 -3.55
CA TYR A 55 -4.40 -5.83 -3.69
C TYR A 55 -3.51 -5.70 -2.46
N ALA A 56 -4.08 -5.73 -1.27
CA ALA A 56 -3.29 -5.77 -0.04
C ALA A 56 -2.36 -6.99 0.02
N LEU A 57 -2.82 -8.11 -0.56
CA LEU A 57 -2.03 -9.31 -0.79
C LEU A 57 -0.79 -9.09 -1.67
N ARG A 58 -0.88 -8.21 -2.68
CA ARG A 58 0.18 -7.96 -3.68
C ARG A 58 1.12 -6.82 -3.29
N SER A 59 0.60 -5.77 -2.65
CA SER A 59 1.37 -4.57 -2.30
C SER A 59 2.41 -4.81 -1.19
N HIS A 60 2.28 -5.90 -0.45
CA HIS A 60 3.15 -6.22 0.69
C HIS A 60 3.97 -7.49 0.49
N ASP A 61 4.39 -7.78 -0.74
CA ASP A 61 5.45 -8.75 -1.04
C ASP A 61 6.84 -8.23 -0.56
N SER A 62 6.88 -7.84 0.71
CA SER A 62 8.09 -7.59 1.49
C SER A 62 8.49 -8.92 2.10
N SER A 63 9.80 -9.14 2.29
CA SER A 63 10.34 -10.38 2.89
C SER A 63 9.73 -10.74 4.27
N VAL A 64 8.99 -9.81 4.88
CA VAL A 64 8.40 -9.91 6.22
C VAL A 64 6.94 -10.36 6.22
N ILE A 65 6.15 -10.07 5.17
CA ILE A 65 4.71 -10.40 5.13
C ILE A 65 4.49 -11.50 4.10
N ARG A 66 3.98 -12.66 4.54
CA ARG A 66 3.76 -13.82 3.66
C ARG A 66 2.37 -13.88 3.05
N GLY A 67 1.39 -13.17 3.61
CA GLY A 67 0.10 -12.98 2.94
C GLY A 67 -1.08 -12.63 3.85
N VAL A 68 -2.17 -12.21 3.20
CA VAL A 68 -3.48 -11.88 3.78
C VAL A 68 -4.54 -12.78 3.15
N GLN A 69 -5.22 -13.61 3.93
CA GLN A 69 -6.25 -14.53 3.42
C GLN A 69 -7.64 -14.04 3.83
N LEU A 70 -8.59 -14.00 2.88
CA LEU A 70 -9.99 -13.76 3.21
C LEU A 70 -10.58 -15.03 3.83
N LEU A 71 -11.20 -14.93 5.00
CA LEU A 71 -11.83 -16.07 5.70
C LEU A 71 -13.36 -16.02 5.65
N ARG A 72 -13.94 -14.83 5.71
CA ARG A 72 -15.38 -14.62 5.69
C ARG A 72 -15.71 -13.29 5.03
N MET A 73 -16.78 -13.27 4.26
CA MET A 73 -17.41 -12.05 3.77
C MET A 73 -18.92 -12.30 3.76
N GLU A 74 -19.66 -11.57 4.57
CA GLU A 74 -21.09 -11.77 4.74
C GLU A 74 -21.81 -10.43 4.89
N GLU A 75 -22.87 -10.25 4.11
CA GLU A 75 -23.81 -9.15 4.27
C GLU A 75 -24.82 -9.53 5.35
N GLN A 76 -25.01 -8.64 6.33
CA GLN A 76 -25.99 -8.77 7.39
C GLN A 76 -27.20 -7.87 7.10
N GLU A 77 -28.34 -8.16 7.72
CA GLU A 77 -29.55 -7.33 7.56
C GLU A 77 -29.28 -5.87 7.97
N GLY A 78 -29.74 -4.93 7.14
CA GLY A 78 -29.67 -3.49 7.43
C GLY A 78 -28.37 -2.80 7.01
N ASP A 79 -27.88 -3.07 5.81
CA ASP A 79 -26.69 -2.46 5.20
C ASP A 79 -25.40 -2.66 6.01
N THR A 80 -25.33 -3.76 6.77
CA THR A 80 -24.13 -4.11 7.54
C THR A 80 -23.39 -5.26 6.85
N ALA A 81 -22.07 -5.32 7.01
CA ALA A 81 -21.30 -6.47 6.54
C ALA A 81 -20.16 -6.82 7.48
N VAL A 82 -19.77 -8.08 7.43
CA VAL A 82 -18.63 -8.60 8.18
C VAL A 82 -17.61 -9.17 7.20
N VAL A 83 -16.37 -8.69 7.33
CA VAL A 83 -15.21 -9.28 6.67
C VAL A 83 -14.28 -9.81 7.73
N GLU A 84 -13.84 -11.05 7.58
CA GLU A 84 -12.80 -11.62 8.42
C GLU A 84 -11.59 -12.01 7.57
N VAL A 85 -10.40 -11.62 8.00
CA VAL A 85 -9.14 -11.92 7.30
C VAL A 85 -8.13 -12.57 8.25
N ARG A 86 -7.23 -13.37 7.68
CA ARG A 86 -6.05 -13.93 8.34
C ARG A 86 -4.80 -13.28 7.78
N ILE A 87 -4.00 -12.64 8.62
CA ILE A 87 -2.73 -12.02 8.25
C ILE A 87 -1.60 -12.92 8.75
N SER A 88 -0.69 -13.31 7.86
CA SER A 88 0.48 -14.14 8.16
C SER A 88 1.77 -13.34 7.92
N VAL A 89 2.53 -13.13 8.99
CA VAL A 89 3.80 -12.41 8.98
C VAL A 89 4.90 -13.41 9.35
N VAL A 90 6.01 -13.40 8.59
CA VAL A 90 7.21 -14.19 8.89
C VAL A 90 8.38 -13.23 8.94
N THR A 91 9.03 -13.12 10.09
CA THR A 91 10.17 -12.23 10.27
C THR A 91 11.44 -13.04 10.09
N GLU A 92 12.37 -12.53 9.28
CA GLU A 92 13.68 -13.14 9.09
C GLU A 92 14.63 -12.62 10.18
N ALA A 93 15.58 -13.46 10.62
CA ALA A 93 16.53 -13.10 11.68
C ALA A 93 17.34 -11.83 11.37
N GLU A 94 17.54 -11.55 10.08
CA GLU A 94 18.21 -10.34 9.61
C GLU A 94 17.40 -9.07 9.90
N SER A 95 16.06 -9.14 9.82
CA SER A 95 15.14 -8.03 10.03
C SER A 95 15.10 -7.55 11.49
N VAL A 96 15.41 -8.45 12.43
CA VAL A 96 15.34 -8.19 13.88
C VAL A 96 16.70 -7.77 14.46
N SER A 97 17.81 -8.20 13.85
CA SER A 97 19.16 -8.03 14.42
C SER A 97 20.09 -7.10 13.64
N GLY A 98 19.77 -6.74 12.39
CA GLY A 98 20.58 -5.83 11.58
C GLY A 98 21.94 -6.38 11.12
N PHE A 99 22.27 -7.64 11.44
CA PHE A 99 23.51 -8.31 11.07
C PHE A 99 23.24 -9.43 10.05
N ARG A 100 23.89 -9.36 8.87
CA ARG A 100 23.89 -10.42 7.84
C ARG A 100 24.94 -11.48 8.17
N LEU A 101 24.53 -12.56 8.84
CA LEU A 101 25.37 -13.72 9.11
C LEU A 101 24.69 -14.99 8.59
N GLY A 102 24.80 -15.23 7.28
CA GLY A 102 24.39 -16.48 6.63
C GLY A 102 23.00 -16.46 6.00
N GLU A 103 22.55 -17.63 5.53
CA GLU A 103 21.23 -17.81 4.88
C GLU A 103 20.10 -17.30 5.77
N ALA A 104 19.16 -16.53 5.18
CA ALA A 104 17.98 -16.02 5.85
C ALA A 104 17.21 -17.15 6.53
N ARG A 105 17.23 -17.16 7.87
CA ARG A 105 16.45 -18.10 8.70
C ARG A 105 15.29 -17.35 9.32
N GLU A 106 14.10 -17.94 9.20
CA GLU A 106 12.90 -17.50 9.91
C GLU A 106 13.18 -17.37 11.41
N ALA A 107 12.96 -16.17 11.96
CA ALA A 107 13.16 -15.85 13.36
C ALA A 107 11.85 -15.90 14.15
N ALA A 108 10.73 -15.48 13.56
CA ALA A 108 9.41 -15.64 14.16
C ALA A 108 8.31 -15.64 13.09
N ARG A 109 7.12 -16.09 13.50
CA ARG A 109 5.91 -16.09 12.68
C ARG A 109 4.72 -15.68 13.52
N ALA A 110 3.96 -14.69 13.04
CA ALA A 110 2.66 -14.33 13.59
C ALA A 110 1.56 -14.69 12.59
N VAL A 111 0.48 -15.29 13.10
CA VAL A 111 -0.75 -15.49 12.35
C VAL A 111 -1.87 -14.90 13.19
N ARG A 112 -2.50 -13.84 12.70
CA ARG A 112 -3.58 -13.15 13.41
C ARG A 112 -4.82 -13.04 12.55
N CYS A 113 -5.97 -13.11 13.20
CA CYS A 113 -7.26 -12.97 12.55
C CYS A 113 -7.95 -11.69 12.98
N TYR A 114 -8.50 -10.97 12.01
CA TYR A 114 -9.15 -9.69 12.22
C TYR A 114 -10.56 -9.73 11.65
N ARG A 115 -11.50 -9.14 12.37
CA ARG A 115 -12.88 -8.91 11.94
C ARG A 115 -13.09 -7.42 11.73
N TYR A 116 -13.63 -7.10 10.56
CA TYR A 116 -14.06 -5.78 10.14
C TYR A 116 -15.57 -5.79 10.06
N GLU A 117 -16.21 -4.88 10.77
CA GLU A 117 -17.65 -4.65 10.67
C GLU A 117 -17.88 -3.37 9.88
N PHE A 118 -18.81 -3.43 8.95
CA PHE A 118 -19.19 -2.34 8.08
C PHE A 118 -20.65 -2.00 8.35
N ALA A 119 -20.96 -0.71 8.28
CA ALA A 119 -22.31 -0.17 8.21
C ALA A 119 -22.50 0.56 6.87
N ALA A 120 -23.73 1.03 6.60
CA ALA A 120 -24.16 1.64 5.34
C ALA A 120 -23.23 2.74 4.76
N HIS A 121 -22.38 3.35 5.59
CA HIS A 121 -21.51 4.46 5.23
C HIS A 121 -20.01 4.16 5.35
N GLY A 122 -19.61 2.91 5.62
CA GLY A 122 -18.20 2.51 5.73
C GLY A 122 -17.91 1.59 6.90
N LEU A 123 -16.64 1.51 7.28
CA LEU A 123 -16.20 0.68 8.40
C LEU A 123 -16.74 1.24 9.73
N ASP A 124 -17.44 0.39 10.50
CA ASP A 124 -17.96 0.71 11.83
C ASP A 124 -16.90 0.38 12.89
N GLY A 125 -15.97 1.31 13.10
CA GLY A 125 -14.92 1.20 14.12
C GLY A 125 -13.58 0.64 13.62
N GLN A 126 -12.81 0.07 14.54
CA GLN A 126 -11.49 -0.52 14.27
C GLN A 126 -11.60 -2.04 14.06
N ALA A 127 -10.59 -2.63 13.43
CA ALA A 127 -10.47 -4.07 13.28
C ALA A 127 -10.46 -4.76 14.66
N GLN A 128 -11.33 -5.75 14.85
CA GLN A 128 -11.39 -6.54 16.08
C GLN A 128 -10.50 -7.78 15.92
N VAL A 129 -9.52 -7.96 16.81
CA VAL A 129 -8.71 -9.18 16.85
C VAL A 129 -9.58 -10.35 17.31
N LEU A 130 -9.62 -11.42 16.54
CA LEU A 130 -10.38 -12.62 16.91
C LEU A 130 -9.58 -13.47 17.91
N PRO A 131 -10.22 -13.95 19.00
CA PRO A 131 -9.54 -14.63 20.11
C PRO A 131 -9.07 -16.06 19.80
N ASP A 132 -9.47 -16.65 18.67
CA ASP A 132 -9.03 -17.98 18.24
C ASP A 132 -8.16 -17.83 16.98
N ASP A 133 -7.03 -18.56 16.93
CA ASP A 133 -5.96 -18.61 15.90
C ASP A 133 -6.45 -19.02 14.50
N CYS A 134 -7.49 -18.35 14.00
CA CYS A 134 -8.13 -18.60 12.73
C CYS A 134 -8.64 -20.04 12.52
N ALA A 135 -8.81 -20.80 13.61
CA ALA A 135 -8.86 -22.26 13.56
C ALA A 135 -10.06 -22.78 12.76
N GLY A 136 -9.78 -23.70 11.82
CA GLY A 136 -10.78 -24.51 11.13
C GLY A 136 -11.50 -23.85 9.95
N ARG A 137 -11.08 -22.65 9.51
CA ARG A 137 -11.66 -21.98 8.34
C ARG A 137 -10.72 -22.02 7.15
N ASP A 138 -11.22 -22.60 6.07
CA ASP A 138 -10.57 -22.56 4.76
C ASP A 138 -10.65 -21.13 4.20
N PRO A 139 -9.55 -20.60 3.64
CA PRO A 139 -9.58 -19.32 2.94
C PRO A 139 -10.62 -19.33 1.82
N LEU A 140 -11.42 -18.27 1.74
CA LEU A 140 -12.27 -18.03 0.59
C LEU A 140 -11.40 -17.75 -0.64
N PRO A 141 -11.79 -18.25 -1.82
CA PRO A 141 -11.10 -17.89 -3.05
C PRO A 141 -11.25 -16.38 -3.27
N VAL A 142 -10.11 -15.69 -3.30
CA VAL A 142 -10.05 -14.28 -3.68
C VAL A 142 -9.70 -14.23 -5.16
N PRO A 143 -10.43 -13.47 -6.00
CA PRO A 143 -10.05 -13.31 -7.40
C PRO A 143 -8.63 -12.74 -7.47
N LEU A 144 -7.87 -13.12 -8.51
CA LEU A 144 -6.62 -12.45 -8.79
C LEU A 144 -6.90 -10.95 -8.94
N PRO A 145 -6.09 -10.08 -8.30
CA PRO A 145 -6.27 -8.65 -8.50
C PRO A 145 -6.10 -8.37 -9.99
N PRO A 146 -6.94 -7.51 -10.60
CA PRO A 146 -6.68 -7.05 -11.96
C PRO A 146 -5.26 -6.49 -12.07
N GLU A 147 -4.70 -6.48 -13.27
CA GLU A 147 -3.47 -5.72 -13.49
C GLU A 147 -3.78 -4.24 -13.26
N VAL A 148 -3.03 -3.62 -12.35
CA VAL A 148 -3.09 -2.18 -12.09
C VAL A 148 -1.98 -1.54 -12.87
N ALA A 149 -2.33 -0.49 -13.61
CA ALA A 149 -1.33 0.39 -14.19
C ALA A 149 -0.45 0.92 -13.05
N ASN A 150 0.85 0.82 -13.19
CA ASN A 150 1.80 1.39 -12.23
C ASN A 150 2.53 2.53 -12.93
N LEU A 151 2.70 3.67 -12.27
CA LEU A 151 3.49 4.76 -12.83
C LEU A 151 4.95 4.56 -12.40
N GLY A 152 5.84 4.43 -13.38
CA GLY A 152 7.26 4.16 -13.13
C GLY A 152 8.18 5.23 -13.72
N ASP A 153 9.49 5.00 -13.62
CA ASP A 153 10.51 5.88 -14.20
C ASP A 153 10.33 6.06 -15.72
N ASP A 154 9.85 5.02 -16.42
CA ASP A 154 9.53 5.10 -17.84
C ASP A 154 8.41 6.12 -18.13
N ASP A 155 7.48 6.31 -17.20
CA ASP A 155 6.40 7.28 -17.33
C ASP A 155 6.87 8.72 -17.10
N ASP A 156 7.89 8.95 -16.25
CA ASP A 156 8.53 10.28 -16.14
C ASP A 156 9.03 10.72 -17.51
N GLU A 157 9.80 9.86 -18.18
CA GLU A 157 10.40 10.18 -19.47
C GLU A 157 9.33 10.38 -20.55
N VAL A 158 8.27 9.56 -20.57
CA VAL A 158 7.15 9.73 -21.51
C VAL A 158 6.43 11.07 -21.29
N VAL A 159 6.12 11.43 -20.03
CA VAL A 159 5.47 12.71 -19.70
C VAL A 159 6.39 13.88 -20.05
N ARG A 160 7.69 13.77 -19.74
CA ARG A 160 8.70 14.79 -20.05
C ARG A 160 8.82 15.04 -21.54
N GLN A 161 8.88 13.97 -22.34
CA GLN A 161 8.90 14.05 -23.80
C GLN A 161 7.62 14.66 -24.35
N ALA A 162 6.46 14.23 -23.87
CA ALA A 162 5.17 14.76 -24.30
C ALA A 162 5.07 16.27 -24.03
N LEU A 163 5.45 16.72 -22.83
CA LEU A 163 5.48 18.14 -22.50
C LEU A 163 6.45 18.94 -23.39
N ALA A 164 7.63 18.39 -23.66
CA ALA A 164 8.66 19.02 -24.49
C ALA A 164 8.25 19.24 -25.96
N THR A 165 7.23 18.52 -26.46
CA THR A 165 6.72 18.71 -27.83
C THR A 165 6.12 20.09 -28.09
N GLY A 166 5.75 20.83 -27.04
CA GLY A 166 4.97 22.06 -27.20
C GLY A 166 3.46 21.83 -27.33
N ALA A 167 2.99 20.58 -27.24
CA ALA A 167 1.57 20.23 -27.35
C ALA A 167 0.67 21.03 -26.39
N GLU A 168 -0.55 21.30 -26.86
CA GLU A 168 -1.64 21.89 -26.08
C GLU A 168 -2.28 20.84 -25.15
N PRO A 169 -2.99 21.25 -24.08
CA PRO A 169 -3.56 20.33 -23.09
C PRO A 169 -4.35 19.15 -23.67
N GLU A 170 -5.25 19.41 -24.62
CA GLU A 170 -6.09 18.40 -25.26
C GLU A 170 -5.29 17.40 -26.11
N GLU A 171 -4.12 17.81 -26.61
CA GLU A 171 -3.19 16.92 -27.30
C GLU A 171 -2.36 16.10 -26.32
N LEU A 172 -1.92 16.70 -25.20
CA LEU A 172 -1.24 15.97 -24.12
C LEU A 172 -2.13 14.86 -23.55
N GLU A 173 -3.41 15.14 -23.31
CA GLU A 173 -4.36 14.11 -22.86
C GLU A 173 -4.41 12.93 -23.84
N ARG A 174 -4.49 13.20 -25.15
CA ARG A 174 -4.52 12.14 -26.17
C ARG A 174 -3.21 11.38 -26.28
N LEU A 175 -2.07 12.05 -26.17
CA LEU A 175 -0.74 11.44 -26.28
C LEU A 175 -0.43 10.50 -25.11
N LEU A 176 -0.93 10.85 -23.92
CA LEU A 176 -0.65 10.12 -22.68
C LEU A 176 -1.77 9.16 -22.28
N GLN A 177 -2.90 9.17 -23.01
CA GLN A 177 -4.02 8.28 -22.73
C GLN A 177 -3.61 6.81 -22.89
N ARG A 178 -3.83 6.04 -21.83
CA ARG A 178 -3.64 4.59 -21.82
C ARG A 178 -4.61 3.90 -20.85
N ASP A 179 -4.73 2.59 -20.96
CA ASP A 179 -5.63 1.81 -20.11
C ASP A 179 -5.21 1.90 -18.63
N GLY A 180 -6.20 2.04 -17.75
CA GLY A 180 -5.97 2.11 -16.30
C GLY A 180 -5.39 3.43 -15.78
N VAL A 181 -5.18 4.44 -16.64
CA VAL A 181 -4.67 5.77 -16.24
C VAL A 181 -5.64 6.86 -16.68
N ILE A 182 -6.00 7.72 -15.73
CA ILE A 182 -6.77 8.94 -15.99
C ILE A 182 -5.78 10.06 -16.24
N VAL A 183 -5.83 10.64 -17.44
CA VAL A 183 -5.00 11.79 -17.80
C VAL A 183 -5.83 13.07 -17.72
N ARG A 184 -5.26 14.10 -17.09
CA ARG A 184 -5.82 15.45 -17.06
C ARG A 184 -4.74 16.43 -17.43
N ALA A 185 -4.98 17.27 -18.43
CA ALA A 185 -4.09 18.37 -18.76
C ALA A 185 -4.82 19.71 -18.71
N GLY A 186 -4.07 20.78 -18.53
CA GLY A 186 -4.62 22.12 -18.38
C GLY A 186 -3.54 23.16 -18.42
N SER A 187 -3.97 24.42 -18.42
CA SER A 187 -3.03 25.55 -18.41
C SER A 187 -3.44 26.58 -17.38
N THR A 188 -2.45 27.26 -16.80
CA THR A 188 -2.65 28.35 -15.84
C THR A 188 -1.48 29.31 -15.92
N ASN A 189 -1.74 30.60 -16.13
CA ASN A 189 -0.72 31.66 -16.18
C ASN A 189 0.46 31.37 -17.15
N GLY A 190 0.17 30.76 -18.31
CA GLY A 190 1.19 30.41 -19.31
C GLY A 190 1.97 29.12 -19.00
N TRP A 191 1.68 28.46 -17.88
CA TRP A 191 2.14 27.11 -17.59
C TRP A 191 1.14 26.09 -18.12
N VAL A 192 1.64 24.98 -18.65
CA VAL A 192 0.84 23.81 -19.01
C VAL A 192 1.16 22.71 -18.01
N GLY A 193 0.14 22.16 -17.36
CA GLY A 193 0.28 21.05 -16.41
C GLY A 193 -0.42 19.81 -16.91
N VAL A 194 0.11 18.65 -16.55
CA VAL A 194 -0.51 17.34 -16.78
C VAL A 194 -0.41 16.48 -15.52
N ALA A 195 -1.46 15.74 -15.23
CA ALA A 195 -1.53 14.76 -14.16
C ALA A 195 -1.99 13.42 -14.72
N LEU A 196 -1.24 12.36 -14.38
CA LEU A 196 -1.58 10.97 -14.61
C LEU A 196 -1.98 10.38 -13.27
N LEU A 197 -3.22 9.91 -13.18
CA LEU A 197 -3.79 9.30 -11.98
C LEU A 197 -4.11 7.84 -12.25
N VAL A 198 -3.56 6.94 -11.44
CA VAL A 198 -4.03 5.56 -11.34
C VAL A 198 -5.12 5.54 -10.26
N PRO A 199 -6.37 5.21 -10.61
CA PRO A 199 -7.45 5.15 -9.62
C PRO A 199 -7.18 4.03 -8.59
N PRO A 200 -7.93 4.03 -7.46
CA PRO A 200 -7.87 2.93 -6.51
C PRO A 200 -8.02 1.59 -7.24
N PRO A 201 -7.16 0.62 -6.91
CA PRO A 201 -6.30 0.55 -5.73
C PRO A 201 -4.82 0.84 -6.01
N GLY A 202 -4.46 1.34 -7.20
CA GLY A 202 -3.09 1.73 -7.49
C GLY A 202 -2.68 2.98 -6.73
N ASP A 203 -3.62 3.92 -6.55
CA ASP A 203 -3.46 5.17 -5.80
C ASP A 203 -2.15 5.92 -6.13
N ASP A 204 -1.76 5.87 -7.40
CA ASP A 204 -0.50 6.43 -7.88
C ASP A 204 -0.74 7.70 -8.70
N CYS A 205 0.21 8.63 -8.62
CA CYS A 205 0.12 9.91 -9.29
C CYS A 205 1.48 10.34 -9.84
N LEU A 206 1.48 10.79 -11.08
CA LEU A 206 2.61 11.45 -11.72
C LEU A 206 2.14 12.80 -12.26
N MET A 207 2.84 13.87 -11.88
CA MET A 207 2.56 15.20 -12.37
C MET A 207 3.73 15.72 -13.19
N GLY A 208 3.42 16.50 -14.21
CA GLY A 208 4.41 17.22 -14.97
C GLY A 208 3.90 18.60 -15.37
N ARG A 209 4.83 19.52 -15.61
CA ARG A 209 4.50 20.84 -16.14
C ARG A 209 5.54 21.32 -17.13
N ARG A 210 5.09 22.20 -18.03
CA ARG A 210 5.91 22.99 -18.95
C ARG A 210 5.69 24.47 -18.67
N GLY A 211 6.78 25.21 -18.48
CA GLY A 211 6.74 26.66 -18.36
C GLY A 211 6.82 27.40 -19.70
N PRO A 212 6.60 28.73 -19.69
CA PRO A 212 6.58 29.53 -20.91
C PRO A 212 7.94 29.64 -21.61
N ALA A 213 9.05 29.36 -20.90
CA ALA A 213 10.38 29.29 -21.49
C ALA A 213 10.74 27.88 -22.00
N GLY A 214 9.81 26.92 -21.91
CA GLY A 214 9.98 25.54 -22.37
C GLY A 214 10.64 24.62 -21.34
N GLU A 215 10.87 25.08 -20.12
CA GLU A 215 11.33 24.26 -19.00
C GLU A 215 10.29 23.19 -18.66
N VAL A 216 10.74 21.96 -18.43
CA VAL A 216 9.87 20.81 -18.11
C VAL A 216 10.30 20.20 -16.78
N GLU A 217 9.33 19.99 -15.91
CA GLU A 217 9.49 19.33 -14.63
C GLU A 217 8.46 18.20 -14.50
N VAL A 218 8.87 17.08 -13.92
CA VAL A 218 8.04 15.92 -13.67
C VAL A 218 8.35 15.41 -12.26
N TRP A 219 7.33 15.03 -11.49
CA TRP A 219 7.48 14.55 -10.13
C TRP A 219 6.30 13.69 -9.69
N PHE A 220 6.58 12.77 -8.76
CA PHE A 220 5.56 12.04 -8.00
C PHE A 220 5.24 12.85 -6.74
N PRO A 221 3.98 13.27 -6.50
CA PRO A 221 3.62 13.90 -5.24
C PRO A 221 3.73 12.89 -4.08
N PRO A 222 3.96 13.36 -2.85
CA PRO A 222 3.97 12.47 -1.69
C PRO A 222 2.60 11.78 -1.53
N GLY A 223 2.63 10.45 -1.36
CA GLY A 223 1.44 9.57 -1.38
C GLY A 223 0.36 9.85 -0.34
N VAL A 224 0.59 10.77 0.60
CA VAL A 224 -0.41 11.22 1.59
C VAL A 224 -1.48 12.13 0.96
N THR A 225 -1.25 12.65 -0.25
CA THR A 225 -2.09 13.72 -0.82
C THR A 225 -3.15 13.21 -1.79
N VAL A 226 -3.14 11.93 -2.21
CA VAL A 226 -3.92 11.38 -3.34
C VAL A 226 -5.31 10.84 -2.93
N ALA A 227 -5.90 11.30 -1.81
CA ALA A 227 -7.27 10.90 -1.50
C ALA A 227 -8.26 11.44 -2.56
N PRO A 228 -9.31 10.68 -2.94
CA PRO A 228 -10.32 11.15 -3.87
C PRO A 228 -10.97 12.46 -3.39
N GLY A 229 -10.79 13.55 -4.14
CA GLY A 229 -11.34 14.88 -3.81
C GLY A 229 -10.39 15.80 -3.04
N GLU A 230 -9.20 15.34 -2.65
CA GLU A 230 -8.12 16.21 -2.19
C GLU A 230 -7.26 16.63 -3.40
N GLY A 231 -7.12 17.94 -3.62
CA GLY A 231 -6.58 18.52 -4.86
C GLY A 231 -5.08 18.31 -5.08
N SER A 232 -4.64 17.07 -5.35
CA SER A 232 -3.22 16.75 -5.44
C SER A 232 -2.78 16.16 -6.78
N CYS A 233 -3.65 15.45 -7.50
CA CYS A 233 -3.33 14.84 -8.79
C CYS A 233 -4.22 15.39 -9.90
N ASP A 234 -4.08 16.69 -10.17
CA ASP A 234 -4.85 17.38 -11.20
C ASP A 234 -3.99 18.36 -11.99
N ALA A 235 -4.48 18.77 -13.16
CA ALA A 235 -3.75 19.60 -14.09
C ALA A 235 -3.43 21.01 -13.57
N VAL A 236 -4.27 21.59 -12.72
CA VAL A 236 -4.06 22.93 -12.16
C VAL A 236 -3.00 22.87 -11.06
N THR A 237 -3.07 21.85 -10.20
CA THR A 237 -2.03 21.54 -9.22
C THR A 237 -0.69 21.31 -9.90
N ALA A 238 -0.65 20.52 -10.98
CA ALA A 238 0.54 20.32 -11.80
C ALA A 238 1.05 21.65 -12.40
N ALA A 239 0.18 22.45 -13.04
CA ALA A 239 0.57 23.71 -13.67
C ALA A 239 1.16 24.72 -12.66
N THR A 240 0.70 24.69 -11.42
CA THR A 240 1.16 25.59 -10.34
C THR A 240 2.31 25.02 -9.51
N ALA A 241 2.78 23.80 -9.81
CA ALA A 241 3.70 23.02 -8.96
C ALA A 241 3.20 22.84 -7.51
N GLY A 242 1.89 22.72 -7.34
CA GLY A 242 1.32 22.24 -6.08
C GLY A 242 1.81 20.82 -5.77
N ALA A 243 1.81 20.48 -4.48
CA ALA A 243 2.23 19.17 -3.96
C ALA A 243 3.67 18.71 -4.31
N GLN A 244 4.51 19.60 -4.86
CA GLN A 244 5.94 19.38 -5.08
C GLN A 244 6.72 19.55 -3.76
N ARG A 245 6.44 18.76 -2.71
CA ARG A 245 7.32 18.76 -1.51
C ARG A 245 8.48 17.80 -1.74
N SER A 246 9.69 18.31 -1.51
CA SER A 246 10.98 17.65 -1.74
C SER A 246 11.04 16.22 -1.23
N PRO A 247 11.76 15.32 -1.94
CA PRO A 247 12.05 13.99 -1.46
C PRO A 247 12.92 14.07 -0.20
N HIS A 248 12.36 13.73 0.95
CA HIS A 248 13.09 13.34 2.14
C HIS A 248 12.46 12.06 2.69
#